data_AF-A0A9X3XDJ8-F1
#
_entry.id   AF-A0A9X3XDJ8-F1
#
_cell.length_a   1.000
_cell.length_b   1.000
_cell.length_c   1.000
_cell.angle_alpha   90.00
_cell.angle_beta   90.00
_cell.angle_gamma   90.00
#
_symmetry.space_group_name_H-M   'P 1'
#
loop_
_entity.id
_entity.type
_entity.pdbx_description
1 polymer ?
#
loop_
_entity_poly.entity_id
_entity_poly.type
_entity_poly.pdbx_seq_one_letter_code
_entity_poly.pdbx_strand_id
1 'polypeptide(L)'
;MGSRSEPIVTQLRAGALVGHDETLVRFPAAKLGAWIEALRDHPDPAVRARGEELHARMTTGATPPIVEWPRPAEIEAIRARAEALGLPLDAAIYALVPRRVLDPASTLRTASSPKGITKKAWPKCKSEPMEHVITLDYAAMPELRERTGHGEDVRALAVFVSKREENCAWERDSGETAVVLLSEAALAKGHGDDGGCYEAVRIAIPSVVLDPYADDEDGRIEAIRDLIRDLRARALGRPGWLQTHDEDDGAADFLAQFDEDLVEDLNCGGDGRFYVFAKDAFWEC
;
A
#
# COMPACT_ATOMS: atom_id res chain seq x y z
N MET A 1 -32.75 6.99 18.18
CA MET A 1 -31.54 6.40 18.79
C MET A 1 -31.22 5.14 18.00
N GLY A 2 -30.54 5.31 16.87
CA GLY A 2 -30.03 4.19 16.07
C GLY A 2 -28.71 3.69 16.66
N SER A 3 -28.55 2.38 16.71
CA SER A 3 -27.45 1.70 17.39
C SER A 3 -26.10 2.03 16.76
N ARG A 4 -25.14 2.51 17.55
CA ARG A 4 -23.76 2.79 17.11
C ARG A 4 -22.92 1.53 16.80
N SER A 5 -23.52 0.34 16.80
CA SER A 5 -22.83 -0.95 16.63
C SER A 5 -22.86 -1.51 15.21
N GLU A 6 -23.67 -0.97 14.29
CA GLU A 6 -23.79 -1.49 12.91
C GLU A 6 -22.50 -1.44 12.05
N PRO A 7 -21.61 -0.43 12.15
CA PRO A 7 -20.40 -0.39 11.32
C PRO A 7 -19.41 -1.50 11.69
N ILE A 8 -19.26 -1.78 12.99
CA ILE A 8 -18.32 -2.76 13.52
C ILE A 8 -18.78 -4.18 13.19
N VAL A 9 -20.08 -4.47 13.27
CA VAL A 9 -20.64 -5.79 12.93
C VAL A 9 -20.58 -6.06 11.42
N THR A 10 -20.70 -5.01 10.60
CA THR A 10 -20.58 -5.13 9.14
C THR A 10 -19.14 -5.43 8.72
N GLN A 11 -18.15 -4.78 9.34
CA GLN A 11 -16.73 -5.08 9.14
C GLN A 11 -16.37 -6.50 9.65
N LEU A 12 -16.96 -6.95 10.77
CA LEU A 12 -16.78 -8.31 11.27
C LEU A 12 -17.38 -9.39 10.35
N ARG A 13 -18.51 -9.11 9.69
CA ARG A 13 -19.14 -10.06 8.76
C ARG A 13 -18.40 -10.20 7.43
N ALA A 14 -17.79 -9.13 6.93
CA ALA A 14 -16.95 -9.19 5.74
C ALA A 14 -15.71 -10.10 5.95
N GLY A 15 -15.13 -10.10 7.16
CA GLY A 15 -14.03 -11.00 7.51
C GLY A 15 -14.44 -12.43 7.92
N ALA A 16 -15.68 -12.64 8.40
CA ALA A 16 -16.13 -13.93 8.92
C ALA A 16 -16.83 -14.85 7.90
N LEU A 17 -17.21 -14.35 6.73
CA LEU A 17 -17.93 -15.13 5.70
C LEU A 17 -17.03 -15.82 4.65
N VAL A 18 -15.73 -15.56 4.67
CA VAL A 18 -14.77 -16.25 3.80
C VAL A 18 -13.83 -17.05 4.70
N GLY A 19 -13.87 -18.38 4.60
CA GLY A 19 -13.04 -19.31 5.37
C GLY A 19 -11.56 -19.30 5.01
N HIS A 20 -10.96 -18.13 4.80
CA HIS A 20 -9.53 -17.95 4.53
C HIS A 20 -8.99 -16.76 5.33
N ASP A 21 -8.22 -17.10 6.36
CA ASP A 21 -6.94 -16.50 6.77
C ASP A 21 -6.72 -14.97 6.69
N GLU A 22 -6.52 -14.40 7.89
CA GLU A 22 -5.64 -13.26 8.22
C GLU A 22 -5.92 -11.86 7.63
N THR A 23 -7.09 -11.28 7.90
CA THR A 23 -7.27 -9.82 7.88
C THR A 23 -7.16 -9.24 9.29
N LEU A 24 -5.95 -8.81 9.68
CA LEU A 24 -5.78 -7.91 10.84
C LEU A 24 -6.01 -6.47 10.38
N VAL A 25 -7.19 -5.94 10.68
CA VAL A 25 -7.48 -4.50 10.58
C VAL A 25 -6.57 -3.75 11.57
N ARG A 26 -5.91 -2.67 11.11
CA ARG A 26 -5.24 -1.70 11.98
C ARG A 26 -6.29 -1.10 12.93
N PHE A 27 -6.40 -1.61 14.15
CA PHE A 27 -7.13 -0.90 15.20
C PHE A 27 -6.18 0.07 15.87
N PRO A 28 -6.48 1.39 15.89
CA PRO A 28 -5.79 2.32 16.77
C PRO A 28 -5.70 1.73 18.18
N ALA A 29 -4.57 1.88 18.86
CA ALA A 29 -4.39 1.31 20.21
C ALA A 29 -5.53 1.71 21.18
N ALA A 30 -6.11 2.90 20.98
CA ALA A 30 -7.27 3.40 21.70
C ALA A 30 -8.57 2.62 21.44
N LYS A 31 -8.71 1.96 20.28
CA LYS A 31 -9.89 1.18 19.87
C LYS A 31 -9.68 -0.34 20.03
N LEU A 32 -8.44 -0.80 20.19
CA LEU A 32 -8.11 -2.22 20.33
C LEU A 32 -8.87 -2.90 21.49
N GLY A 33 -8.98 -2.23 22.64
CA GLY A 33 -9.72 -2.76 23.78
C GLY A 33 -11.20 -2.99 23.48
N ALA A 34 -11.87 -2.00 22.88
CA ALA A 34 -13.28 -2.11 22.51
C ALA A 34 -13.53 -3.21 21.45
N TRP A 35 -12.59 -3.40 20.52
CA TRP A 35 -12.67 -4.47 19.54
C TRP A 35 -12.50 -5.86 20.15
N ILE A 36 -11.53 -6.04 21.04
CA ILE A 36 -11.32 -7.31 21.76
C ILE A 36 -12.57 -7.67 22.58
N GLU A 37 -13.18 -6.69 23.27
CA GLU A 37 -14.44 -6.93 23.98
C GLU A 37 -15.57 -7.31 23.00
N ALA A 38 -15.67 -6.66 21.84
CA ALA A 38 -16.64 -7.04 20.82
C ALA A 38 -16.44 -8.46 20.27
N LEU A 39 -15.19 -8.93 20.13
CA LEU A 39 -14.90 -10.32 19.76
C LEU A 39 -15.32 -11.30 20.86
N ARG A 40 -15.04 -10.98 22.12
CA ARG A 40 -15.40 -11.82 23.28
C ARG A 40 -16.91 -11.97 23.44
N ASP A 41 -17.67 -10.93 23.10
CA ASP A 41 -19.13 -10.95 23.15
C ASP A 41 -19.77 -11.53 21.87
N HIS A 42 -18.97 -11.97 20.89
CA HIS A 42 -19.48 -12.46 19.62
C HIS A 42 -20.27 -13.78 19.79
N PRO A 43 -21.40 -13.98 19.09
CA PRO A 43 -22.23 -15.19 19.21
C PRO A 43 -21.54 -16.46 18.69
N ASP A 44 -20.65 -16.33 17.70
CA ASP A 44 -19.85 -17.43 17.17
C ASP A 44 -18.76 -17.87 18.17
N PRO A 45 -18.74 -19.15 18.61
CA PRO A 45 -17.75 -19.67 19.54
C PRO A 45 -16.29 -19.53 19.10
N ALA A 46 -16.00 -19.64 17.79
CA ALA A 46 -14.64 -19.53 17.28
C ALA A 46 -14.12 -18.09 17.37
N VAL A 47 -14.96 -17.12 17.02
CA VAL A 47 -14.65 -15.69 17.13
C VAL A 47 -14.49 -15.28 18.59
N ARG A 48 -15.36 -15.77 19.47
CA ARG A 48 -15.26 -15.55 20.93
C ARG A 48 -13.99 -16.12 21.52
N ALA A 49 -13.64 -17.37 21.20
CA ALA A 49 -12.39 -17.99 21.67
C ALA A 49 -11.16 -17.17 21.25
N ARG A 50 -11.19 -16.61 20.03
CA ARG A 50 -10.13 -15.71 19.57
C ARG A 50 -10.09 -14.39 20.34
N GLY A 51 -11.24 -13.79 20.64
CA GLY A 51 -11.34 -12.61 21.50
C GLY A 51 -10.78 -12.86 22.91
N GLU A 52 -11.09 -14.02 23.50
CA GLU A 52 -10.57 -14.43 24.80
C GLU A 52 -9.05 -14.62 24.79
N GLU A 53 -8.49 -15.25 23.74
CA GLU A 53 -7.04 -15.38 23.56
C GLU A 53 -6.35 -14.01 23.48
N LEU A 54 -6.87 -13.10 22.64
CA LEU A 54 -6.30 -11.77 22.46
C LEU A 54 -6.35 -10.94 23.76
N HIS A 55 -7.46 -11.04 24.51
CA HIS A 55 -7.60 -10.42 25.82
C HIS A 55 -6.61 -10.98 26.86
N ALA A 56 -6.45 -12.30 26.91
CA ALA A 56 -5.49 -12.97 27.79
C ALA A 56 -4.03 -12.54 27.48
N ARG A 57 -3.70 -12.36 26.19
CA ARG A 57 -2.38 -11.89 25.77
C ARG A 57 -2.15 -10.42 26.18
N MET A 58 -3.15 -9.56 25.99
CA MET A 58 -3.06 -8.17 26.43
C MET A 58 -2.90 -8.04 27.96
N THR A 59 -3.63 -8.84 28.73
CA THR A 59 -3.59 -8.79 30.21
C THR A 59 -2.28 -9.35 30.79
N THR A 60 -1.62 -10.27 30.09
CA THR A 60 -0.30 -10.79 30.47
C THR A 60 0.87 -9.91 30.03
N GLY A 61 0.58 -8.78 29.35
CA GLY A 61 1.62 -7.93 28.76
C GLY A 61 2.31 -8.57 27.54
N ALA A 62 1.81 -9.70 27.06
CA ALA A 62 2.29 -10.31 25.83
C ALA A 62 1.83 -9.47 24.64
N THR A 63 2.77 -9.03 23.82
CA THR A 63 2.45 -8.32 22.58
C THR A 63 1.55 -9.24 21.71
N PRO A 64 0.36 -8.77 21.27
CA PRO A 64 -0.50 -9.59 20.43
C PRO A 64 0.26 -10.00 19.15
N PRO A 65 -0.04 -11.20 18.59
CA PRO A 65 0.63 -11.67 17.40
C PRO A 65 0.28 -10.72 16.26
N ILE A 66 1.32 -10.20 15.66
CA ILE A 66 1.24 -9.27 14.56
C ILE A 66 1.17 -10.13 13.32
N VAL A 67 0.02 -10.15 12.62
CA VAL A 67 0.01 -10.61 11.23
C VAL A 67 0.82 -9.56 10.46
N GLU A 68 1.98 -9.99 9.97
CA GLU A 68 2.85 -9.19 9.12
C GLU A 68 2.22 -9.08 7.73
N TRP A 69 2.15 -7.85 7.23
CA TRP A 69 1.56 -7.51 5.94
C TRP A 69 2.64 -7.00 4.99
N PRO A 70 2.65 -7.37 3.69
CA PRO A 70 2.09 -8.57 3.08
C PRO A 70 2.59 -9.83 3.78
N ARG A 71 1.84 -10.91 3.65
CA ARG A 71 2.25 -12.18 4.24
C ARG A 71 3.51 -12.62 3.50
N PRO A 72 4.63 -12.91 4.19
CA PRO A 72 5.82 -13.45 3.56
C PRO A 72 5.52 -14.58 2.56
N ALA A 73 4.45 -15.36 2.80
CA ALA A 73 3.94 -16.38 1.89
C ALA A 73 3.53 -15.88 0.48
N GLU A 74 2.94 -14.70 0.33
CA GLU A 74 2.49 -14.17 -0.97
C GLU A 74 3.70 -13.81 -1.85
N ILE A 75 4.70 -13.13 -1.26
CA ILE A 75 5.97 -12.80 -1.92
C ILE A 75 6.69 -14.09 -2.34
N GLU A 76 6.79 -15.06 -1.45
CA GLU A 76 7.44 -16.34 -1.76
C GLU A 76 6.65 -17.15 -2.80
N ALA A 77 5.31 -17.08 -2.82
CA ALA A 77 4.48 -17.71 -3.84
C ALA A 77 4.74 -17.12 -5.24
N ILE A 78 4.87 -15.79 -5.35
CA ILE A 78 5.23 -15.13 -6.61
C ILE A 78 6.62 -15.59 -7.06
N ARG A 79 7.62 -15.56 -6.17
CA ARG A 79 8.99 -16.01 -6.47
C ARG A 79 9.02 -17.46 -6.95
N ALA A 80 8.40 -18.37 -6.20
CA ALA A 80 8.38 -19.79 -6.52
C ALA A 80 7.70 -20.06 -7.88
N ARG A 81 6.59 -19.39 -8.18
CA ARG A 81 5.91 -19.54 -9.48
C ARG A 81 6.72 -18.95 -10.63
N ALA A 82 7.34 -17.79 -10.42
CA ALA A 82 8.22 -17.14 -11.40
C ALA A 82 9.43 -18.03 -11.73
N GLU A 83 10.08 -18.61 -10.72
CA GLU A 83 11.18 -19.57 -10.92
C GLU A 83 10.72 -20.85 -11.64
N ALA A 84 9.54 -21.37 -11.29
CA ALA A 84 8.99 -22.57 -11.90
C ALA A 84 8.70 -22.41 -13.40
N LEU A 85 8.51 -21.18 -13.91
CA LEU A 85 8.36 -20.93 -15.35
C LEU A 85 9.61 -21.33 -16.14
N GLY A 86 10.79 -21.36 -15.51
CA GLY A 86 12.06 -21.66 -16.20
C GLY A 86 12.48 -20.59 -17.23
N LEU A 87 11.88 -19.40 -17.17
CA LEU A 87 12.19 -18.26 -18.02
C LEU A 87 13.21 -17.33 -17.32
N PRO A 88 13.94 -16.47 -18.06
CA PRO A 88 14.81 -15.46 -17.47
C PRO A 88 14.04 -14.54 -16.51
N LEU A 89 14.59 -14.26 -15.33
CA LEU A 89 14.05 -13.30 -14.36
C LEU A 89 14.63 -11.90 -14.63
N ASP A 90 14.24 -11.30 -15.74
CA ASP A 90 14.81 -10.07 -16.31
C ASP A 90 14.01 -8.79 -16.01
N ALA A 91 12.89 -8.90 -15.29
CA ALA A 91 12.12 -7.78 -14.78
C ALA A 91 12.02 -7.81 -13.25
N ALA A 92 11.54 -6.70 -12.66
CA ALA A 92 11.33 -6.60 -11.23
C ALA A 92 10.06 -5.82 -10.88
N ILE A 93 9.44 -6.25 -9.77
CA ILE A 93 8.47 -5.47 -9.01
C ILE A 93 8.95 -5.38 -7.56
N TYR A 94 8.33 -4.50 -6.77
CA TYR A 94 8.60 -4.37 -5.35
C TYR A 94 7.32 -4.50 -4.56
N ALA A 95 7.24 -5.46 -3.63
CA ALA A 95 6.18 -5.45 -2.63
C ALA A 95 6.49 -4.36 -1.58
N LEU A 96 5.50 -3.54 -1.25
CA LEU A 96 5.67 -2.47 -0.25
C LEU A 96 5.10 -2.96 1.09
N VAL A 97 5.99 -3.24 2.03
CA VAL A 97 5.70 -3.92 3.29
C VAL A 97 5.68 -2.91 4.44
N PRO A 98 4.53 -2.58 5.04
CA PRO A 98 4.48 -1.72 6.22
C PRO A 98 5.48 -2.14 7.31
N ARG A 99 6.21 -1.17 7.86
CA ARG A 99 7.15 -1.36 8.97
C ARG A 99 6.66 -0.62 10.21
N ARG A 100 6.80 -1.28 11.36
CA ARG A 100 6.38 -0.74 12.67
C ARG A 100 7.41 0.18 13.30
N VAL A 101 8.69 -0.12 13.07
CA VAL A 101 9.79 0.64 13.64
C VAL A 101 10.24 1.63 12.58
N LEU A 102 10.05 2.90 12.88
CA LEU A 102 10.58 3.98 12.06
C LEU A 102 12.10 3.92 12.08
N ASP A 103 12.70 3.66 10.92
CA ASP A 103 14.10 4.01 10.72
C ASP A 103 14.17 5.52 10.44
N PRO A 104 14.77 6.34 11.32
CA PRO A 104 14.93 7.76 11.10
C PRO A 104 15.77 8.08 9.86
N ALA A 105 16.61 7.15 9.38
CA ALA A 105 17.42 7.33 8.18
C ALA A 105 16.64 7.04 6.89
N SER A 106 15.66 6.14 6.92
CA SER A 106 14.86 5.76 5.74
C SER A 106 14.11 6.96 5.12
N THR A 107 14.05 6.96 3.79
CA THR A 107 13.23 7.88 2.97
C THR A 107 11.86 7.28 2.65
N LEU A 108 11.71 5.95 2.79
CA LEU A 108 10.46 5.23 2.56
C LEU A 108 9.49 5.54 3.70
N ARG A 109 8.52 6.40 3.41
CA ARG A 109 7.60 6.99 4.40
C ARG A 109 6.18 6.92 3.90
N THR A 110 5.22 6.78 4.82
CA THR A 110 3.78 6.86 4.56
C THR A 110 3.10 7.73 5.61
N ALA A 111 2.05 8.44 5.19
CA ALA A 111 1.18 9.23 6.05
C ALA A 111 1.88 10.23 7.01
N SER A 112 3.10 10.68 6.69
CA SER A 112 3.99 11.45 7.58
C SER A 112 4.47 12.74 6.93
N SER A 113 5.12 13.66 7.65
CA SER A 113 5.90 14.71 7.00
C SER A 113 7.06 14.10 6.19
N PRO A 114 7.09 14.27 4.86
CA PRO A 114 8.16 13.76 4.05
C PRO A 114 9.45 14.55 4.29
N LYS A 115 10.58 13.85 4.19
CA LYS A 115 11.88 14.51 4.20
C LYS A 115 12.05 15.41 2.98
N GLY A 116 12.76 16.51 3.20
CA GLY A 116 13.22 17.40 2.12
C GLY A 116 12.19 18.36 1.53
N ILE A 117 10.98 18.44 2.10
CA ILE A 117 9.98 19.42 1.69
C ILE A 117 9.82 20.48 2.78
N THR A 118 10.10 21.73 2.41
CA THR A 118 9.93 22.86 3.34
C THR A 118 8.46 23.32 3.37
N LYS A 119 8.02 23.97 4.45
CA LYS A 119 6.68 24.58 4.54
C LYS A 119 6.34 25.51 3.36
N LYS A 120 7.34 26.16 2.76
CA LYS A 120 7.16 27.04 1.60
C LYS A 120 6.95 26.25 0.30
N ALA A 121 7.62 25.12 0.16
CA ALA A 121 7.54 24.24 -1.01
C ALA A 121 6.40 23.20 -0.89
N TRP A 122 5.70 23.18 0.24
CA TRP A 122 4.63 22.24 0.51
C TRP A 122 3.48 22.43 -0.50
N PRO A 123 3.05 21.37 -1.20
CA PRO A 123 1.95 21.45 -2.16
C PRO A 123 0.65 21.93 -1.51
N LYS A 124 -0.20 22.62 -2.28
CA LYS A 124 -1.46 23.15 -1.78
C LYS A 124 -2.60 22.84 -2.71
N CYS A 125 -3.75 22.43 -2.16
CA CYS A 125 -5.03 22.39 -2.83
C CYS A 125 -5.89 23.52 -2.27
N LYS A 126 -6.45 24.39 -3.12
CA LYS A 126 -7.34 25.49 -2.70
C LYS A 126 -6.75 26.36 -1.57
N SER A 127 -5.43 26.59 -1.60
CA SER A 127 -4.63 27.32 -0.60
C SER A 127 -4.33 26.59 0.72
N GLU A 128 -4.89 25.40 0.92
CA GLU A 128 -4.62 24.55 2.08
C GLU A 128 -3.45 23.61 1.80
N PRO A 129 -2.55 23.36 2.76
CA PRO A 129 -1.50 22.36 2.60
C PRO A 129 -2.08 20.97 2.34
N MET A 130 -1.61 20.30 1.29
CA MET A 130 -1.96 18.90 1.01
C MET A 130 -1.34 17.95 2.04
N GLU A 131 -1.90 16.76 2.21
CA GLU A 131 -1.40 15.71 3.09
C GLU A 131 -0.51 14.72 2.33
N HIS A 132 0.62 14.36 2.92
CA HIS A 132 1.53 13.37 2.34
C HIS A 132 0.93 11.97 2.41
N VAL A 133 1.10 11.20 1.34
CA VAL A 133 0.62 9.83 1.21
C VAL A 133 1.80 8.86 1.31
N ILE A 134 2.74 8.94 0.37
CA ILE A 134 3.87 8.03 0.27
C ILE A 134 5.09 8.72 -0.33
N THR A 135 6.29 8.28 0.05
CA THR A 135 7.54 8.63 -0.65
C THR A 135 8.16 7.38 -1.23
N LEU A 136 8.36 7.36 -2.55
CA LEU A 136 9.11 6.34 -3.29
C LEU A 136 10.57 6.78 -3.42
N ASP A 137 11.51 5.86 -3.16
CA ASP A 137 12.94 6.13 -3.13
C ASP A 137 13.66 5.38 -4.26
N TYR A 138 14.38 6.10 -5.13
CA TYR A 138 15.02 5.50 -6.32
C TYR A 138 16.34 4.79 -6.03
N ALA A 139 16.93 4.94 -4.85
CA ALA A 139 18.06 4.10 -4.46
C ALA A 139 17.59 2.76 -3.88
N ALA A 140 16.44 2.75 -3.21
CA ALA A 140 15.78 1.54 -2.73
C ALA A 140 15.12 0.74 -3.87
N MET A 141 14.65 1.44 -4.91
CA MET A 141 13.97 0.86 -6.07
C MET A 141 14.55 1.44 -7.38
N PRO A 142 15.77 1.04 -7.80
CA PRO A 142 16.47 1.64 -8.94
C PRO A 142 15.71 1.58 -10.27
N GLU A 143 14.93 0.53 -10.53
CA GLU A 143 14.16 0.37 -11.76
C GLU A 143 13.05 1.44 -11.93
N LEU A 144 12.66 2.15 -10.86
CA LEU A 144 11.78 3.33 -10.98
C LEU A 144 12.43 4.46 -11.79
N ARG A 145 13.77 4.59 -11.73
CA ARG A 145 14.49 5.62 -12.48
C ARG A 145 14.40 5.35 -13.98
N GLU A 146 14.58 4.09 -14.38
CA GLU A 146 14.47 3.66 -15.78
C GLU A 146 13.04 3.89 -16.31
N ARG A 147 12.03 3.60 -15.49
CA ARG A 147 10.61 3.79 -15.84
C ARG A 147 10.23 5.25 -16.07
N THR A 148 10.70 6.14 -15.20
CA THR A 148 10.28 7.56 -15.21
C THR A 148 11.07 8.42 -16.19
N GLY A 149 12.29 8.00 -16.55
CA GLY A 149 13.22 8.85 -17.28
C GLY A 149 13.65 10.10 -16.49
N HIS A 150 13.41 10.13 -15.17
CA HIS A 150 13.89 11.20 -14.31
C HIS A 150 15.43 11.19 -14.26
N GLY A 151 16.03 12.37 -14.29
CA GLY A 151 17.49 12.55 -14.25
C GLY A 151 18.12 12.00 -12.97
N GLU A 152 19.45 11.82 -12.99
CA GLU A 152 20.24 11.33 -11.84
C GLU A 152 20.12 12.25 -10.61
N ASP A 153 19.70 13.50 -10.79
CA ASP A 153 19.47 14.48 -9.74
C ASP A 153 18.22 14.20 -8.90
N VAL A 154 17.28 13.40 -9.41
CA VAL A 154 16.10 12.95 -8.67
C VAL A 154 16.46 11.72 -7.84
N ARG A 155 16.22 11.80 -6.54
CA ARG A 155 16.54 10.77 -5.55
C ARG A 155 15.29 10.07 -5.02
N ALA A 156 14.18 10.79 -4.92
CA ALA A 156 12.90 10.27 -4.45
C ALA A 156 11.73 11.05 -5.05
N LEU A 157 10.53 10.50 -4.90
CA LEU A 157 9.27 11.09 -5.33
C LEU A 157 8.28 11.01 -4.17
N ALA A 158 7.73 12.14 -3.74
CA ALA A 158 6.72 12.23 -2.69
C ALA A 158 5.36 12.55 -3.29
N VAL A 159 4.34 11.79 -2.88
CA VAL A 159 2.96 11.96 -3.32
C VAL A 159 2.13 12.59 -2.21
N PHE A 160 1.27 13.51 -2.61
CA PHE A 160 0.35 14.23 -1.74
C PHE A 160 -1.07 14.16 -2.28
N VAL A 161 -2.05 14.22 -1.39
CA VAL A 161 -3.47 14.39 -1.68
C VAL A 161 -4.01 15.60 -0.92
N SER A 162 -5.10 16.21 -1.34
CA SER A 162 -5.69 17.36 -0.64
C SER A 162 -6.02 17.04 0.81
N LYS A 163 -6.67 15.90 1.06
CA LYS A 163 -7.00 15.39 2.40
C LYS A 163 -7.16 13.88 2.34
N ARG A 164 -6.47 13.11 3.19
CA ARG A 164 -6.47 11.64 3.15
C ARG A 164 -7.83 11.04 3.52
N GLU A 165 -8.44 11.51 4.61
CA GLU A 165 -9.73 10.99 5.09
C GLU A 165 -10.91 11.30 4.15
N GLU A 166 -10.79 12.38 3.38
CA GLU A 166 -11.77 12.88 2.41
C GLU A 166 -11.15 12.91 1.01
N ASN A 167 -10.40 11.88 0.65
CA ASN A 167 -9.61 11.84 -0.57
C ASN A 167 -10.50 11.95 -1.82
N CYS A 168 -10.43 13.11 -2.48
CA CYS A 168 -11.22 13.43 -3.66
C CYS A 168 -10.49 13.19 -4.99
N ALA A 169 -9.37 12.49 -4.98
CA ALA A 169 -8.57 12.22 -6.17
C ALA A 169 -9.06 11.00 -6.98
N TRP A 170 -10.34 10.96 -7.35
CA TRP A 170 -10.93 9.84 -8.12
C TRP A 170 -10.68 9.93 -9.64
N GLU A 171 -10.04 11.00 -10.11
CA GLU A 171 -9.71 11.26 -11.52
C GLU A 171 -8.29 11.82 -11.65
N ARG A 172 -7.64 11.48 -12.78
CA ARG A 172 -6.36 12.09 -13.18
C ARG A 172 -6.50 13.59 -13.36
N ASP A 173 -5.44 14.31 -13.07
CA ASP A 173 -5.31 15.77 -13.24
C ASP A 173 -6.41 16.59 -12.54
N SER A 174 -7.08 16.02 -11.54
CA SER A 174 -8.13 16.67 -10.75
C SER A 174 -7.63 17.87 -9.94
N GLY A 175 -6.30 17.99 -9.78
CA GLY A 175 -5.66 18.96 -8.88
C GLY A 175 -5.80 18.60 -7.40
N GLU A 176 -6.39 17.45 -7.08
CA GLU A 176 -6.52 16.94 -5.72
C GLU A 176 -5.28 16.16 -5.27
N THR A 177 -4.29 15.94 -6.16
CA THR A 177 -3.00 15.35 -5.82
C THR A 177 -1.83 16.20 -6.27
N ALA A 178 -0.65 15.92 -5.73
CA ALA A 178 0.60 16.48 -6.21
C ALA A 178 1.73 15.47 -6.09
N VAL A 179 2.58 15.44 -7.12
CA VAL A 179 3.82 14.67 -7.15
C VAL A 179 5.01 15.62 -7.05
N VAL A 180 5.85 15.44 -6.02
CA VAL A 180 7.03 16.26 -5.76
C VAL A 180 8.30 15.43 -5.91
N LEU A 181 9.15 15.82 -6.85
CA LEU A 181 10.47 15.22 -7.06
C LEU A 181 11.48 15.81 -6.06
N LEU A 182 12.26 14.93 -5.45
CA LEU A 182 13.20 15.26 -4.38
C LEU A 182 14.61 14.88 -4.78
N SER A 183 15.55 15.82 -4.65
CA SER A 183 16.98 15.54 -4.81
C SER A 183 17.60 15.08 -3.50
N GLU A 184 18.82 14.51 -3.57
CA GLU A 184 19.62 14.16 -2.40
C GLU A 184 19.81 15.37 -1.46
N ALA A 185 20.10 16.55 -2.05
CA ALA A 185 20.29 17.79 -1.30
C ALA A 185 19.00 18.30 -0.64
N ALA A 186 17.83 17.96 -1.19
CA ALA A 186 16.55 18.25 -0.56
C ALA A 186 16.34 17.33 0.65
N LEU A 187 16.48 16.01 0.46
CA LEU A 187 16.29 15.00 1.53
C LEU A 187 17.18 15.27 2.76
N ALA A 188 18.41 15.74 2.56
CA ALA A 188 19.33 16.09 3.64
C ALA A 188 18.87 17.28 4.53
N LYS A 189 17.93 18.12 4.07
CA LYS A 189 17.49 19.35 4.77
C LYS A 189 16.25 19.16 5.64
N GLY A 190 15.59 17.99 5.58
CA GLY A 190 14.35 17.74 6.30
C GLY A 190 14.50 16.70 7.40
N HIS A 191 13.83 16.92 8.52
CA HIS A 191 13.52 15.86 9.46
C HIS A 191 12.11 15.38 9.10
N GLY A 192 11.99 14.10 8.71
CA GLY A 192 10.67 13.46 8.72
C GLY A 192 10.21 13.34 10.17
N ASP A 193 8.90 13.45 10.40
CA ASP A 193 8.30 13.26 11.72
C ASP A 193 7.91 11.79 11.97
N ASP A 194 7.26 11.58 13.12
CA ASP A 194 6.78 10.28 13.60
C ASP A 194 5.56 9.84 12.78
N GLY A 195 5.78 9.20 11.64
CA GLY A 195 4.70 8.56 10.88
C GLY A 195 5.05 7.18 10.36
N GLY A 196 4.25 6.68 9.42
CA GLY A 196 4.42 5.35 8.86
C GLY A 196 5.69 5.21 8.03
N CYS A 197 6.20 3.98 7.96
CA CYS A 197 7.25 3.62 7.02
C CYS A 197 6.97 2.23 6.45
N TYR A 198 7.70 1.90 5.40
CA TYR A 198 7.61 0.60 4.75
C TYR A 198 8.99 0.17 4.25
N GLU A 199 9.11 -1.11 3.94
CA GLU A 199 10.22 -1.69 3.22
C GLU A 199 9.79 -2.02 1.79
N ALA A 200 10.69 -1.82 0.84
CA ALA A 200 10.50 -2.27 -0.53
C ALA A 200 11.21 -3.62 -0.72
N VAL A 201 10.44 -4.71 -0.85
CA VAL A 201 10.98 -6.05 -1.06
C VAL A 201 10.99 -6.35 -2.56
N ARG A 202 12.19 -6.43 -3.14
CA ARG A 202 12.38 -6.74 -4.56
C ARG A 202 11.93 -8.16 -4.89
N ILE A 203 11.20 -8.32 -5.98
CA ILE A 203 10.76 -9.59 -6.54
C ILE A 203 11.18 -9.62 -8.02
N ALA A 204 12.12 -10.50 -8.36
CA ALA A 204 12.52 -10.73 -9.75
C ALA A 204 11.50 -11.64 -10.43
N ILE A 205 11.07 -11.27 -11.64
CA ILE A 205 10.06 -12.00 -12.42
C ILE A 205 10.46 -12.00 -13.90
N PRO A 206 9.96 -12.96 -14.71
CA PRO A 206 10.09 -12.86 -16.16
C PRO A 206 9.31 -11.66 -16.70
N SER A 207 9.93 -10.90 -17.60
CA SER A 207 9.31 -9.73 -18.25
C SER A 207 8.00 -10.07 -18.96
N VAL A 208 7.86 -11.30 -19.47
CA VAL A 208 6.62 -11.81 -20.09
C VAL A 208 5.42 -11.79 -19.13
N VAL A 209 5.65 -11.87 -17.80
CA VAL A 209 4.57 -11.71 -16.80
C VAL A 209 3.96 -10.32 -16.86
N LEU A 210 4.71 -9.31 -17.31
CA LEU A 210 4.23 -7.94 -17.45
C LEU A 210 3.65 -7.62 -18.83
N ASP A 211 3.69 -8.55 -19.80
CA ASP A 211 3.16 -8.34 -21.15
C ASP A 211 1.72 -8.86 -21.26
N PRO A 212 0.68 -8.01 -21.28
CA PRO A 212 -0.72 -8.46 -21.30
C PRO A 212 -1.05 -9.33 -22.52
N TYR A 213 -0.25 -9.28 -23.59
CA TYR A 213 -0.43 -10.04 -24.82
C TYR A 213 0.40 -11.32 -24.89
N ALA A 214 1.12 -11.66 -23.83
CA ALA A 214 1.88 -12.90 -23.78
C ALA A 214 0.97 -14.11 -23.95
N ASP A 215 1.42 -15.06 -24.77
CA ASP A 215 0.79 -16.37 -24.89
C ASP A 215 0.94 -17.17 -23.59
N ASP A 216 -0.17 -17.71 -23.10
CA ASP A 216 -0.26 -18.40 -21.81
C ASP A 216 -1.25 -19.57 -21.90
N GLU A 217 -0.98 -20.51 -22.81
CA GLU A 217 -1.87 -21.67 -23.07
C GLU A 217 -2.19 -22.48 -21.80
N ASP A 218 -1.30 -22.50 -20.80
CA ASP A 218 -1.45 -23.27 -19.56
C ASP A 218 -1.83 -22.41 -18.32
N GLY A 219 -2.07 -21.11 -18.51
CA GLY A 219 -2.54 -20.18 -17.45
C GLY A 219 -1.51 -19.87 -16.36
N ARG A 220 -0.24 -20.23 -16.57
CA ARG A 220 0.81 -20.08 -15.54
C ARG A 220 1.28 -18.65 -15.41
N ILE A 221 1.29 -17.89 -16.50
CA ILE A 221 1.66 -16.48 -16.50
C ILE A 221 0.54 -15.66 -15.84
N GLU A 222 -0.71 -15.93 -16.19
CA GLU A 222 -1.91 -15.35 -15.59
C GLU A 222 -1.95 -15.62 -14.09
N ALA A 223 -1.66 -16.84 -13.64
CA ALA A 223 -1.61 -17.18 -12.22
C ALA A 223 -0.55 -16.38 -11.43
N ILE A 224 0.51 -15.89 -12.07
CA ILE A 224 1.48 -14.98 -11.43
C ILE A 224 0.95 -13.55 -11.46
N ARG A 225 0.34 -13.11 -12.57
CA ARG A 225 -0.30 -11.78 -12.68
C ARG A 225 -1.38 -11.59 -11.62
N ASP A 226 -2.19 -12.62 -11.37
CA ASP A 226 -3.21 -12.60 -10.33
C ASP A 226 -2.59 -12.36 -8.95
N LEU A 227 -1.54 -13.10 -8.59
CA LEU A 227 -0.83 -12.86 -7.33
C LEU A 227 -0.24 -11.44 -7.24
N ILE A 228 0.33 -10.93 -8.33
CA ILE A 228 0.88 -9.56 -8.40
C ILE A 228 -0.23 -8.51 -8.30
N ARG A 229 -1.39 -8.77 -8.90
CA ARG A 229 -2.58 -7.91 -8.82
C ARG A 229 -3.13 -7.93 -7.40
N ASP A 230 -3.10 -9.06 -6.72
CA ASP A 230 -3.64 -9.23 -5.38
C ASP A 230 -2.72 -8.70 -4.27
N LEU A 231 -1.47 -8.34 -4.60
CA LEU A 231 -0.63 -7.55 -3.70
C LEU A 231 -1.32 -6.22 -3.39
N ARG A 232 -1.63 -6.04 -2.09
CA ARG A 232 -2.22 -4.80 -1.56
C ARG A 232 -1.37 -3.56 -1.77
N ALA A 233 -0.05 -3.72 -1.90
CA ALA A 233 0.85 -2.61 -2.18
C ALA A 233 2.08 -3.06 -2.94
N ARG A 234 2.35 -2.41 -4.08
CA ARG A 234 3.55 -2.66 -4.88
C ARG A 234 4.01 -1.44 -5.68
N ALA A 235 5.29 -1.42 -6.01
CA ALA A 235 5.87 -0.55 -7.03
C ALA A 235 6.29 -1.36 -8.27
N LEU A 236 6.27 -0.70 -9.43
CA LEU A 236 6.51 -1.22 -10.77
C LEU A 236 5.50 -2.30 -11.21
N GLY A 237 5.69 -2.80 -12.43
CA GLY A 237 4.75 -3.68 -13.13
C GLY A 237 3.79 -2.86 -14.00
N ARG A 238 2.57 -3.37 -14.18
CA ARG A 238 1.44 -2.65 -14.81
C ARG A 238 0.41 -2.28 -13.74
N PRO A 239 -0.42 -1.25 -13.93
CA PRO A 239 -1.56 -1.01 -13.03
C PRO A 239 -2.55 -2.18 -13.09
N GLY A 240 -3.07 -2.60 -11.94
CA GLY A 240 -4.15 -3.58 -11.84
C GLY A 240 -5.48 -2.88 -11.61
N TRP A 241 -6.04 -2.33 -12.70
CA TRP A 241 -7.27 -1.52 -12.73
C TRP A 241 -8.48 -2.23 -12.11
N LEU A 242 -9.36 -1.46 -11.44
CA LEU A 242 -10.58 -1.98 -10.81
C LEU A 242 -11.83 -1.70 -11.66
N GLN A 243 -11.97 -0.48 -12.19
CA GLN A 243 -13.24 0.00 -12.74
C GLN A 243 -13.31 0.19 -14.28
N THR A 244 -12.23 -0.05 -15.05
CA THR A 244 -12.02 0.22 -16.51
C THR A 244 -11.42 1.60 -16.84
N HIS A 245 -10.57 1.84 -17.86
CA HIS A 245 -10.57 1.41 -19.27
C HIS A 245 -9.16 1.34 -19.91
N ASP A 246 -9.05 0.58 -21.02
CA ASP A 246 -7.87 0.29 -21.87
C ASP A 246 -6.59 -0.11 -21.11
N GLU A 247 -6.18 -1.38 -21.24
CA GLU A 247 -5.00 -1.94 -20.57
C GLU A 247 -3.71 -1.12 -20.76
N ASP A 248 -3.68 -0.27 -21.78
CA ASP A 248 -2.55 0.58 -22.16
C ASP A 248 -2.56 1.99 -21.57
N ASP A 249 -3.66 2.50 -21.01
CA ASP A 249 -3.66 3.86 -20.46
C ASP A 249 -2.78 3.92 -19.21
N GLY A 250 -1.85 4.89 -19.16
CA GLY A 250 -0.93 5.12 -18.05
C GLY A 250 0.12 4.02 -17.76
N ALA A 251 0.14 2.89 -18.48
CA ALA A 251 1.08 1.80 -18.18
C ALA A 251 2.56 2.21 -18.36
N ALA A 252 2.83 3.20 -19.23
CA ALA A 252 4.17 3.69 -19.50
C ALA A 252 4.79 4.45 -18.31
N ASP A 253 3.99 5.21 -17.57
CA ASP A 253 4.44 6.07 -16.47
C ASP A 253 3.96 5.61 -15.08
N PHE A 254 3.32 4.43 -15.00
CA PHE A 254 2.93 3.78 -13.75
C PHE A 254 4.13 3.47 -12.86
N LEU A 255 4.03 3.83 -11.58
CA LEU A 255 5.09 3.67 -10.59
C LEU A 255 4.70 2.76 -9.44
N ALA A 256 3.49 2.89 -8.90
CA ALA A 256 3.05 2.11 -7.76
C ALA A 256 1.53 2.05 -7.66
N GLN A 257 1.03 1.02 -6.98
CA GLN A 257 -0.35 0.95 -6.53
C GLN A 257 -0.38 0.46 -5.08
N PHE A 258 -1.36 0.92 -4.32
CA PHE A 258 -1.61 0.41 -2.98
C PHE A 258 -3.03 0.72 -2.51
N ASP A 259 -3.49 0.06 -1.46
CA ASP A 259 -4.77 0.35 -0.80
C ASP A 259 -4.58 1.06 0.57
N GLU A 260 -5.70 1.22 1.27
CA GLU A 260 -5.81 1.89 2.57
C GLU A 260 -4.97 1.21 3.68
N ASP A 261 -4.57 -0.05 3.52
CA ASP A 261 -3.80 -0.76 4.55
C ASP A 261 -2.32 -0.34 4.60
N LEU A 262 -1.80 0.20 3.50
CA LEU A 262 -0.43 0.74 3.47
C LEU A 262 -0.36 2.10 4.17
N VAL A 263 -1.31 2.99 3.87
CA VAL A 263 -1.29 4.41 4.28
C VAL A 263 -2.44 4.67 5.24
N GLU A 264 -2.11 4.98 6.49
CA GLU A 264 -3.12 5.28 7.52
C GLU A 264 -3.99 6.48 7.12
N ASP A 265 -5.29 6.36 7.39
CA ASP A 265 -6.34 7.34 7.12
C ASP A 265 -6.53 7.71 5.64
N LEU A 266 -5.88 7.02 4.71
CA LEU A 266 -6.17 7.20 3.28
C LEU A 266 -7.50 6.54 2.94
N ASN A 267 -8.47 7.34 2.51
CA ASN A 267 -9.74 6.86 2.02
C ASN A 267 -9.66 6.58 0.51
N CYS A 268 -9.96 5.35 0.13
CA CYS A 268 -10.12 4.87 -1.25
C CYS A 268 -11.45 4.13 -1.40
N GLY A 269 -12.47 4.44 -0.58
CA GLY A 269 -13.79 3.82 -0.71
C GLY A 269 -13.89 2.39 -0.18
N GLY A 270 -12.94 1.92 0.63
CA GLY A 270 -12.99 0.62 1.32
C GLY A 270 -12.23 -0.51 0.60
N ASP A 271 -12.57 -0.78 -0.67
CA ASP A 271 -11.89 -1.80 -1.49
C ASP A 271 -11.04 -1.19 -2.62
N GLY A 272 -10.95 0.14 -2.66
CA GLY A 272 -10.29 0.84 -3.74
C GLY A 272 -8.77 0.82 -3.67
N ARG A 273 -8.17 1.25 -4.78
CA ARG A 273 -6.72 1.31 -4.98
C ARG A 273 -6.31 2.71 -5.37
N PHE A 274 -5.23 3.16 -4.76
CA PHE A 274 -4.52 4.38 -5.10
C PHE A 274 -3.39 4.04 -6.06
N TYR A 275 -3.36 4.70 -7.22
CA TYR A 275 -2.38 4.54 -8.28
C TYR A 275 -1.47 5.76 -8.37
N VAL A 276 -0.17 5.52 -8.49
CA VAL A 276 0.86 6.55 -8.58
C VAL A 276 1.54 6.47 -9.94
N PHE A 277 1.60 7.60 -10.63
CA PHE A 277 2.28 7.80 -11.90
C PHE A 277 3.42 8.81 -11.74
N ALA A 278 4.23 8.98 -12.78
CA ALA A 278 5.38 9.89 -12.75
C ALA A 278 5.00 11.35 -12.46
N LYS A 279 3.79 11.77 -12.85
CA LYS A 279 3.35 13.17 -12.77
C LYS A 279 2.08 13.40 -11.95
N ASP A 280 1.36 12.34 -11.65
CA ASP A 280 0.03 12.43 -11.05
C ASP A 280 -0.28 11.16 -10.23
N ALA A 281 -1.34 11.21 -9.45
CA ALA A 281 -1.87 10.07 -8.73
C ALA A 281 -3.39 10.22 -8.56
N PHE A 282 -4.09 9.10 -8.50
CA PHE A 282 -5.54 9.06 -8.30
C PHE A 282 -5.95 7.70 -7.73
N TRP A 283 -7.23 7.50 -7.39
CA TRP A 283 -7.74 6.24 -6.90
C TRP A 283 -9.01 5.79 -7.61
N GLU A 284 -9.27 4.48 -7.60
CA GLU A 284 -10.51 3.85 -8.07
C GLU A 284 -11.12 3.00 -6.95
N CYS A 285 -12.44 2.86 -6.91
CA CYS A 285 -13.18 2.06 -5.91
C CYS A 285 -13.67 0.72 -6.43
#